data_AF-A0A975XND4-F1
#
_entry.id   AF-A0A975XND4-F1
#
_cell.length_a   1.000
_cell.length_b   1.000
_cell.length_c   1.000
_cell.angle_alpha   90.00
_cell.angle_beta   90.00
_cell.angle_gamma   90.00
#
_symmetry.space_group_name_H-M   'P 1'
#
loop_
_entity.id
_entity.type
_entity.pdbx_description
1 polymer ?
#
loop_
_entity_poly.entity_id
_entity_poly.type
_entity_poly.pdbx_seq_one_letter_code
_entity_poly.pdbx_strand_id
1 'polypeptide(L)'
;MEETLFRLLTEHVYLILFVSLILEFVALPIPGETMMVLAGVMGYYGHANYLFMIISGSLGTIIGMQLSYEIGRRLGTKAIDKYGSYIGLTKSRMTEANKFFNKYGNIVIIIAYYLPGVRHILGYFSGISRIDAKKFHIYSTFGGILWVFTFITMGYILGPSWKHVFFLLHRYGIILVLLVATGLLIYILYKKLGKKEFFLELKAKLKFIITFLLLIIIVNILILINYRNIRMLDESLIISSAIIFVLTLFIFIKYNIKNKTSEKLLVVVDYQKDFVDGSLGFSEAEKIEAVIENKIKDYLEKNQDIIFTLDTHKEDYFETREGKHIPVEHCKKDTEGHQVHGHINQYLNQAKRIFEKESFGSIDLAKYISKSQYKEVEFCGLVSNICVLSNIVLTQSYHKDIEIRVDLEATASNKELVNKTLKEYLQALGVKIL
;
A
#
# COMPACT_ATOMS: atom_id res chain seq x y z
N MET A 1 -7.51 14.93 42.44
CA MET A 1 -8.00 14.25 41.22
C MET A 1 -7.26 12.92 41.01
N GLU A 2 -5.92 12.89 41.01
CA GLU A 2 -5.14 11.64 40.88
C GLU A 2 -5.41 10.63 42.01
N GLU A 3 -5.52 11.07 43.25
CA GLU A 3 -5.75 10.20 44.41
C GLU A 3 -7.15 9.57 44.43
N THR A 4 -8.17 10.34 44.04
CA THR A 4 -9.56 9.86 43.89
C THR A 4 -9.69 8.86 42.73
N LEU A 5 -9.01 9.13 41.62
CA LEU A 5 -8.97 8.23 40.47
C LEU A 5 -8.25 6.92 40.80
N PHE A 6 -7.12 6.99 41.50
CA PHE A 6 -6.37 5.82 41.95
C PHE A 6 -7.20 4.97 42.91
N ARG A 7 -7.91 5.60 43.85
CA ARG A 7 -8.80 4.91 44.79
C ARG A 7 -9.96 4.20 44.10
N LEU A 8 -10.62 4.87 43.15
CA LEU A 8 -11.69 4.27 42.33
C LEU A 8 -11.17 3.07 41.52
N LEU A 9 -9.96 3.20 40.93
CA LEU A 9 -9.30 2.13 40.20
C LEU A 9 -9.00 0.92 41.09
N THR A 10 -8.50 1.13 42.30
CA THR A 10 -8.21 0.03 43.23
C THR A 10 -9.47 -0.66 43.74
N GLU A 11 -10.53 0.10 44.07
CA GLU A 11 -11.79 -0.45 44.59
C GLU A 11 -12.56 -1.25 43.51
N HIS A 12 -12.40 -0.90 42.23
CA HIS A 12 -13.15 -1.50 41.12
C HIS A 12 -12.27 -2.26 40.12
N VAL A 13 -11.01 -2.57 40.46
CA VAL A 13 -10.02 -3.13 39.53
C VAL A 13 -10.51 -4.37 38.78
N TYR A 14 -11.22 -5.28 39.47
CA TYR A 14 -11.78 -6.48 38.84
C TYR A 14 -12.86 -6.12 37.82
N LEU A 15 -13.83 -5.28 38.20
CA LEU A 15 -14.90 -4.86 37.30
C LEU A 15 -14.35 -4.11 36.09
N ILE A 16 -13.39 -3.22 36.32
CA ILE A 16 -12.73 -2.45 35.27
C ILE A 16 -12.03 -3.38 34.29
N LEU A 17 -11.21 -4.34 34.76
CA LEU A 17 -10.56 -5.34 33.89
C LEU A 17 -11.57 -6.18 33.11
N PHE A 18 -12.62 -6.64 33.76
CA PHE A 18 -13.66 -7.45 33.13
C PHE A 18 -14.33 -6.70 31.98
N VAL A 19 -14.84 -5.48 32.24
CA VAL A 19 -15.55 -4.68 31.25
C VAL A 19 -14.61 -4.18 30.16
N SER A 20 -13.40 -3.73 30.52
CA SER A 20 -12.45 -3.19 29.55
C SER A 20 -12.03 -4.24 28.53
N LEU A 21 -11.78 -5.47 28.97
CA LEU A 21 -11.38 -6.55 28.06
C LEU A 21 -12.56 -7.01 27.19
N ILE A 22 -13.80 -7.01 27.68
CA ILE A 22 -14.97 -7.24 26.81
C ILE A 22 -15.02 -6.18 25.70
N LEU A 23 -14.93 -4.90 26.07
CA LEU A 23 -15.01 -3.79 25.13
C LEU A 23 -13.84 -3.78 24.13
N GLU A 24 -12.65 -4.20 24.57
CA GLU A 24 -11.46 -4.29 23.71
C GLU A 24 -11.65 -5.27 22.56
N PHE A 25 -12.23 -6.44 22.83
CA PHE A 25 -12.46 -7.46 21.82
C PHE A 25 -13.70 -7.17 20.96
N VAL A 26 -14.66 -6.36 21.45
CA VAL A 26 -15.95 -6.11 20.78
C VAL A 26 -16.03 -4.78 20.01
N ALA A 27 -15.36 -3.70 20.41
CA ALA A 27 -15.67 -2.39 19.82
C ALA A 27 -14.54 -1.36 19.83
N LEU A 28 -13.60 -1.40 20.78
CA LEU A 28 -12.70 -0.28 21.04
C LEU A 28 -11.23 -0.73 21.08
N PRO A 29 -10.28 -0.02 20.46
CA PRO A 29 -8.85 -0.23 20.72
C PRO A 29 -8.50 0.33 22.10
N ILE A 30 -8.83 -0.44 23.14
CA ILE A 30 -8.46 -0.17 24.53
C ILE A 30 -7.08 -0.78 24.77
N PRO A 31 -6.16 -0.11 25.50
CA PRO A 31 -4.83 -0.64 25.78
C PRO A 31 -4.86 -1.74 26.87
N GLY A 32 -5.45 -2.90 26.54
CA GLY A 32 -5.66 -4.01 27.48
C GLY A 32 -4.39 -4.54 28.13
N GLU A 33 -3.28 -4.65 27.38
CA GLU A 33 -2.01 -5.09 27.95
C GLU A 33 -1.53 -4.14 29.03
N THR A 34 -1.65 -2.82 28.80
CA THR A 34 -1.28 -1.82 29.79
C THR A 34 -2.15 -1.96 31.03
N MET A 35 -3.47 -2.15 30.86
CA MET A 35 -4.39 -2.34 31.99
C MET A 35 -4.06 -3.60 32.79
N MET A 36 -3.78 -4.73 32.13
CA MET A 36 -3.41 -5.98 32.79
C MET A 36 -2.05 -5.90 33.49
N VAL A 37 -1.06 -5.25 32.88
CA VAL A 37 0.24 -5.01 33.52
C VAL A 37 0.07 -4.12 34.76
N LEU A 38 -0.71 -3.04 34.67
CA LEU A 38 -1.00 -2.17 35.81
C LEU A 38 -1.75 -2.92 36.93
N ALA A 39 -2.72 -3.75 36.57
CA ALA A 39 -3.40 -4.63 37.52
C ALA A 39 -2.42 -5.59 38.22
N GLY A 40 -1.51 -6.21 37.48
CA GLY A 40 -0.43 -7.02 38.05
C GLY A 40 0.41 -6.26 39.07
N VAL A 41 0.81 -5.03 38.74
CA VAL A 41 1.56 -4.13 39.65
C VAL A 41 0.74 -3.82 40.92
N MET A 42 -0.57 -3.57 40.80
CA MET A 42 -1.46 -3.37 41.95
C MET A 42 -1.53 -4.61 42.84
N GLY A 43 -1.54 -5.80 42.23
CA GLY A 43 -1.47 -7.06 42.97
C GLY A 43 -0.19 -7.21 43.77
N TYR A 44 0.95 -6.81 43.20
CA TYR A 44 2.25 -6.86 43.87
C TYR A 44 2.28 -5.99 45.14
N TYR A 45 1.72 -4.78 45.08
CA TYR A 45 1.62 -3.88 46.23
C TYR A 45 0.50 -4.25 47.22
N GLY A 46 -0.22 -5.35 46.99
CA GLY A 46 -1.29 -5.83 47.88
C GLY A 46 -2.60 -5.06 47.78
N HIS A 47 -2.79 -4.21 46.76
CA HIS A 47 -4.03 -3.45 46.56
C HIS A 47 -5.17 -4.30 45.98
N ALA A 48 -4.85 -5.46 45.39
CA ALA A 48 -5.82 -6.37 44.80
C ALA A 48 -5.33 -7.82 44.85
N ASN A 49 -6.26 -8.78 44.86
CA ASN A 49 -5.91 -10.19 44.84
C ASN A 49 -5.53 -10.63 43.41
N TYR A 50 -4.31 -11.14 43.28
CA TYR A 50 -3.76 -11.62 42.02
C TYR A 50 -4.66 -12.62 41.29
N LEU A 51 -5.17 -13.63 42.00
CA LEU A 51 -5.99 -14.69 41.40
C LEU A 51 -7.33 -14.15 40.89
N PHE A 52 -7.98 -13.24 41.63
CA PHE A 52 -9.23 -12.63 41.19
C PHE A 52 -9.04 -11.73 39.97
N MET A 53 -7.88 -11.08 39.80
CA MET A 53 -7.58 -10.33 38.57
C MET A 53 -7.40 -11.26 37.37
N ILE A 54 -6.74 -12.41 37.54
CA ILE A 54 -6.60 -13.42 36.48
C ILE A 54 -7.98 -13.95 36.06
N ILE A 55 -8.83 -14.32 37.02
CA ILE A 55 -10.18 -14.82 36.76
C ILE A 55 -11.01 -13.76 36.05
N SER A 56 -11.03 -12.55 36.60
CA SER A 56 -11.82 -11.44 36.08
C SER A 56 -11.39 -11.05 34.66
N GLY A 57 -10.08 -10.91 34.43
CA GLY A 57 -9.55 -10.59 33.10
C GLY A 57 -9.78 -11.71 32.09
N SER A 58 -9.67 -12.97 32.51
CA SER A 58 -9.94 -14.13 31.66
C SER A 58 -11.41 -14.17 31.24
N LEU A 59 -12.34 -14.00 32.19
CA LEU A 59 -13.78 -13.97 31.88
C LEU A 59 -14.13 -12.86 30.89
N GLY A 60 -13.57 -11.65 31.08
CA GLY A 60 -13.80 -10.53 30.17
C GLY A 60 -13.28 -10.82 28.76
N THR A 61 -12.05 -11.33 28.66
CA THR A 61 -11.41 -11.73 27.39
C THR A 61 -12.20 -12.82 26.66
N ILE A 62 -12.61 -13.86 27.40
CA ILE A 62 -13.38 -14.99 26.86
C ILE A 62 -14.72 -14.48 26.31
N ILE A 63 -15.49 -13.74 27.11
CA ILE A 63 -16.80 -13.22 26.68
C ILE A 63 -16.66 -12.31 25.48
N GLY A 64 -15.71 -11.36 25.51
CA GLY A 64 -15.45 -10.45 24.40
C GLY A 64 -15.13 -11.19 23.10
N MET A 65 -14.20 -12.16 23.15
CA MET A 65 -13.82 -12.94 21.97
C MET A 65 -14.97 -13.79 21.42
N GLN A 66 -15.77 -14.40 22.30
CA GLN A 66 -16.93 -15.21 21.90
C GLN A 66 -18.02 -14.36 21.24
N LEU A 67 -18.30 -13.17 21.78
CA LEU A 67 -19.23 -12.22 21.17
C LEU A 67 -18.78 -11.80 19.78
N SER A 68 -17.51 -11.47 19.61
CA SER A 68 -16.95 -11.07 18.31
C SER A 68 -17.04 -12.20 17.27
N TYR A 69 -16.83 -13.46 17.70
CA TYR A 69 -17.05 -14.62 16.85
C TYR A 69 -18.51 -14.77 16.41
N GLU A 70 -19.46 -14.65 17.35
CA GLU A 70 -20.88 -14.78 17.03
C GLU A 70 -21.38 -13.63 16.15
N ILE A 71 -20.91 -12.40 16.38
CA ILE A 71 -21.16 -11.25 15.50
C ILE A 71 -20.64 -11.55 14.10
N GLY A 72 -19.39 -12.02 13.97
CA GLY A 72 -18.81 -12.41 12.68
C GLY A 72 -19.61 -13.49 11.97
N ARG A 73 -20.04 -14.53 12.71
CA ARG A 73 -20.81 -15.65 12.17
C ARG A 73 -22.18 -15.21 11.63
N ARG A 74 -22.83 -14.26 12.29
CA ARG A 74 -24.12 -13.69 11.87
C ARG A 74 -23.99 -12.73 10.69
N LEU A 75 -22.94 -11.89 10.66
CA LEU A 75 -22.68 -10.96 9.55
C LEU A 75 -22.42 -11.72 8.22
N GLY A 76 -21.72 -12.85 8.30
CA GLY A 76 -21.40 -13.68 7.15
C GLY A 76 -20.57 -12.95 6.08
N THR A 77 -20.48 -13.53 4.89
CA THR A 77 -19.66 -13.01 3.79
C THR A 77 -20.25 -11.76 3.13
N LYS A 78 -21.57 -11.54 3.22
CA LYS A 78 -22.26 -10.41 2.59
C LYS A 78 -21.81 -9.05 3.12
N ALA A 79 -21.50 -8.95 4.42
CA ALA A 79 -20.99 -7.71 5.01
C ALA A 79 -19.54 -7.42 4.56
N ILE A 80 -18.71 -8.46 4.37
CA ILE A 80 -17.35 -8.33 3.83
C ILE A 80 -17.38 -7.88 2.38
N ASP A 81 -18.28 -8.42 1.56
CA ASP A 81 -18.37 -8.03 0.16
C ASP A 81 -18.72 -6.54 0.00
N LYS A 82 -19.45 -5.96 0.95
CA LYS A 82 -19.87 -4.55 0.94
C LYS A 82 -18.91 -3.60 1.66
N TYR A 83 -18.33 -4.01 2.79
CA TYR A 83 -17.53 -3.14 3.67
C TYR A 83 -16.12 -3.66 3.99
N GLY A 84 -15.81 -4.92 3.62
CA GLY A 84 -14.55 -5.57 3.97
C GLY A 84 -13.32 -4.88 3.40
N SER A 85 -13.44 -4.21 2.25
CA SER A 85 -12.36 -3.40 1.67
C SER A 85 -11.93 -2.21 2.54
N TYR A 86 -12.86 -1.60 3.28
CA TYR A 86 -12.58 -0.43 4.14
C TYR A 86 -11.80 -0.81 5.41
N ILE A 87 -12.00 -2.02 5.92
CA ILE A 87 -11.34 -2.54 7.14
C ILE A 87 -10.22 -3.56 6.83
N GLY A 88 -9.83 -3.67 5.55
CA GLY A 88 -8.71 -4.51 5.12
C GLY A 88 -8.98 -6.02 5.04
N LEU A 89 -10.24 -6.45 5.19
CA LEU A 89 -10.73 -7.82 4.97
C LEU A 89 -11.10 -8.04 3.49
N THR A 90 -10.12 -7.99 2.59
CA THR A 90 -10.36 -8.28 1.16
C THR A 90 -10.50 -9.78 0.91
N LYS A 91 -11.21 -10.19 -0.16
CA LYS A 91 -11.36 -11.61 -0.54
C LYS A 91 -10.01 -12.34 -0.61
N SER A 92 -8.99 -11.73 -1.23
CA SER A 92 -7.65 -12.31 -1.32
C SER A 92 -7.01 -12.55 0.06
N ARG A 93 -7.10 -11.58 0.99
CA ARG A 93 -6.56 -11.73 2.35
C ARG A 93 -7.35 -12.74 3.17
N MET A 94 -8.66 -12.80 2.99
CA MET A 94 -9.53 -13.81 3.60
C MET A 94 -9.13 -15.22 3.17
N THR A 95 -8.88 -15.42 1.87
CA THR A 95 -8.43 -16.71 1.32
C THR A 95 -7.06 -17.09 1.86
N GLU A 96 -6.09 -16.17 1.91
CA GLU A 96 -4.76 -16.44 2.48
C GLU A 96 -4.82 -16.75 3.98
N ALA A 97 -5.63 -16.01 4.75
CA ALA A 97 -5.84 -16.30 6.16
C ALA A 97 -6.49 -17.70 6.35
N ASN A 98 -7.47 -18.07 5.52
CA ASN A 98 -8.05 -19.42 5.56
C ASN A 98 -7.02 -20.52 5.21
N LYS A 99 -6.15 -20.31 4.22
CA LYS A 99 -5.04 -21.24 3.94
C LYS A 99 -4.10 -21.37 5.13
N PHE A 100 -3.77 -20.27 5.79
CA PHE A 100 -2.91 -20.25 6.97
C PHE A 100 -3.55 -21.04 8.13
N PHE A 101 -4.84 -20.81 8.39
CA PHE A 101 -5.62 -21.58 9.37
C PHE A 101 -5.68 -23.07 9.05
N ASN A 102 -5.89 -23.44 7.78
CA ASN A 102 -5.91 -24.84 7.36
C ASN A 102 -4.53 -25.52 7.50
N LYS A 103 -3.44 -24.77 7.29
CA LYS A 103 -2.06 -25.28 7.36
C LYS A 103 -1.57 -25.48 8.79
N TYR A 104 -1.79 -24.51 9.67
CA TYR A 104 -1.26 -24.52 11.04
C TYR A 104 -2.30 -25.00 12.07
N GLY A 105 -3.57 -25.15 11.66
CA GLY A 105 -4.65 -25.63 12.51
C GLY A 105 -5.07 -24.61 13.58
N ASN A 106 -5.76 -25.11 14.61
CA ASN A 106 -6.39 -24.25 15.62
C ASN A 106 -5.40 -23.58 16.58
N ILE A 107 -4.13 -24.00 16.62
CA ILE A 107 -3.09 -23.36 17.46
C ILE A 107 -2.87 -21.90 17.07
N VAL A 108 -3.15 -21.54 15.82
CA VAL A 108 -3.09 -20.16 15.32
C VAL A 108 -3.95 -19.22 16.16
N ILE A 109 -5.10 -19.69 16.66
CA ILE A 109 -6.00 -18.90 17.51
C ILE A 109 -5.29 -18.46 18.79
N ILE A 110 -4.49 -19.34 19.39
CA ILE A 110 -3.74 -19.05 20.62
C ILE A 110 -2.62 -18.05 20.33
N ILE A 111 -1.84 -18.28 19.28
CA ILE A 111 -0.73 -17.41 18.89
C ILE A 111 -1.23 -16.01 18.52
N ALA A 112 -2.40 -15.93 17.86
CA ALA A 112 -2.98 -14.68 17.41
C ALA A 112 -3.30 -13.70 18.54
N TYR A 113 -3.54 -14.17 19.79
CA TYR A 113 -3.71 -13.27 20.95
C TYR A 113 -2.48 -12.39 21.23
N TYR A 114 -1.29 -12.89 20.91
CA TYR A 114 -0.02 -12.18 21.13
C TYR A 114 0.37 -11.26 19.98
N LEU A 115 -0.43 -11.19 18.90
CA LEU A 115 -0.20 -10.33 17.74
C LEU A 115 -1.11 -9.10 17.82
N PRO A 116 -0.56 -7.90 18.12
CA PRO A 116 -1.34 -6.66 18.15
C PRO A 116 -2.05 -6.41 16.82
N GLY A 117 -3.28 -5.91 16.86
CA GLY A 117 -4.13 -5.71 15.68
C GLY A 117 -4.80 -7.00 15.19
N VAL A 118 -4.05 -8.10 15.03
CA VAL A 118 -4.59 -9.39 14.57
C VAL A 118 -5.61 -9.94 15.56
N ARG A 119 -5.35 -9.85 16.86
CA ARG A 119 -6.28 -10.39 17.87
C ARG A 119 -7.67 -9.73 17.87
N HIS A 120 -7.77 -8.45 17.55
CA HIS A 120 -9.06 -7.73 17.60
C HIS A 120 -9.98 -8.17 16.45
N ILE A 121 -9.39 -8.49 15.29
CA ILE A 121 -10.14 -8.99 14.14
C ILE A 121 -10.36 -10.49 14.17
N LEU A 122 -9.61 -11.23 15.01
CA LEU A 122 -9.60 -12.70 15.07
C LEU A 122 -11.01 -13.27 15.26
N GLY A 123 -11.76 -12.81 16.25
CA GLY A 123 -13.11 -13.31 16.53
C GLY A 123 -14.04 -13.14 15.33
N TYR A 124 -14.16 -11.91 14.82
CA TYR A 124 -14.98 -11.61 13.65
C TYR A 124 -14.60 -12.43 12.44
N PHE A 125 -13.30 -12.47 12.13
CA PHE A 125 -12.76 -13.22 11.01
C PHE A 125 -13.12 -14.71 11.11
N SER A 126 -12.85 -15.33 12.26
CA SER A 126 -13.13 -16.75 12.49
C SER A 126 -14.63 -17.07 12.38
N GLY A 127 -15.50 -16.16 12.83
CA GLY A 127 -16.94 -16.27 12.69
C GLY A 127 -17.39 -16.18 11.22
N ILE A 128 -16.93 -15.18 10.49
CA ILE A 128 -17.28 -14.95 9.09
C ILE A 128 -16.82 -16.12 8.19
N SER A 129 -15.60 -16.62 8.46
CA SER A 129 -15.02 -17.78 7.77
C SER A 129 -15.66 -19.12 8.19
N ARG A 130 -16.63 -19.10 9.12
CA ARG A 130 -17.34 -20.28 9.62
C ARG A 130 -16.40 -21.39 10.13
N ILE A 131 -15.35 -21.00 10.84
CA ILE A 131 -14.53 -21.96 11.59
C ILE A 131 -15.44 -22.70 12.58
N ASP A 132 -15.23 -24.00 12.77
CA ASP A 132 -16.01 -24.81 13.71
C ASP A 132 -16.07 -24.15 15.10
N ALA A 133 -17.29 -23.91 15.59
CA ALA A 133 -17.52 -23.12 16.80
C ALA A 133 -16.93 -23.80 18.04
N LYS A 134 -17.05 -25.13 18.14
CA LYS A 134 -16.53 -25.87 19.29
C LYS A 134 -15.02 -25.74 19.38
N LYS A 135 -14.32 -25.96 18.26
CA LYS A 135 -12.88 -25.74 18.18
C LYS A 135 -12.54 -24.28 18.50
N PHE A 136 -13.19 -23.32 17.86
CA PHE A 136 -12.91 -21.91 18.11
C PHE A 136 -13.03 -21.54 19.59
N HIS A 137 -14.14 -21.88 20.25
CA HIS A 137 -14.37 -21.54 21.65
C HIS A 137 -13.36 -22.20 22.59
N ILE A 138 -12.96 -23.45 22.36
CA ILE A 138 -11.96 -24.13 23.19
C ILE A 138 -10.58 -23.45 23.07
N TYR A 139 -10.09 -23.28 21.84
CA TYR A 139 -8.75 -22.73 21.61
C TYR A 139 -8.68 -21.24 21.96
N SER A 140 -9.74 -20.47 21.68
CA SER A 140 -9.79 -19.05 22.06
C SER A 140 -9.88 -18.85 23.56
N THR A 141 -10.57 -19.73 24.29
CA THR A 141 -10.64 -19.69 25.76
C THR A 141 -9.26 -19.94 26.37
N PHE A 142 -8.58 -21.00 25.93
CA PHE A 142 -7.25 -21.32 26.43
C PHE A 142 -6.23 -20.24 26.06
N GLY A 143 -6.28 -19.73 24.83
CA GLY A 143 -5.44 -18.61 24.39
C GLY A 143 -5.68 -17.34 25.19
N GLY A 144 -6.93 -17.00 25.45
CA GLY A 144 -7.30 -15.84 26.27
C GLY A 144 -6.79 -15.93 27.71
N ILE A 145 -6.95 -17.10 28.36
CA ILE A 145 -6.43 -17.33 29.71
C ILE A 145 -4.90 -17.21 29.74
N LEU A 146 -4.20 -17.85 28.80
CA LEU A 146 -2.74 -17.76 28.73
C LEU A 146 -2.26 -16.33 28.50
N TRP A 147 -2.94 -15.58 27.64
CA TRP A 147 -2.62 -14.20 27.35
C TRP A 147 -2.82 -13.31 28.58
N VAL A 148 -3.97 -13.39 29.25
CA VAL A 148 -4.26 -12.66 30.49
C VAL A 148 -3.25 -13.01 31.58
N PHE A 149 -2.99 -14.30 31.75
CA PHE A 149 -1.99 -14.78 32.70
C PHE A 149 -0.62 -14.17 32.41
N THR A 150 -0.19 -14.15 31.15
CA THR A 150 1.12 -13.62 30.76
C THR A 150 1.27 -12.16 31.19
N PHE A 151 0.32 -11.29 30.84
CA PHE A 151 0.45 -9.85 31.07
C PHE A 151 0.22 -9.43 32.53
N ILE A 152 -0.73 -10.06 33.23
CA ILE A 152 -0.94 -9.79 34.67
C ILE A 152 0.26 -10.31 35.47
N THR A 153 0.77 -11.51 35.18
CA THR A 153 1.98 -12.04 35.85
C THR A 153 3.19 -11.16 35.56
N MET A 154 3.35 -10.72 34.31
CA MET A 154 4.42 -9.79 33.94
C MET A 154 4.35 -8.50 34.77
N GLY A 155 3.16 -7.91 34.91
CA GLY A 155 2.97 -6.75 35.79
C GLY A 155 3.30 -7.03 37.25
N TYR A 156 2.87 -8.19 37.77
CA TYR A 156 3.13 -8.59 39.16
C TYR A 156 4.62 -8.76 39.45
N ILE A 157 5.36 -9.42 38.54
CA ILE A 157 6.82 -9.60 38.66
C ILE A 157 7.56 -8.28 38.47
N LEU A 158 7.12 -7.44 37.54
CA LEU A 158 7.70 -6.12 37.28
C LEU A 158 7.29 -5.07 38.33
N GLY A 159 6.40 -5.41 39.26
CA GLY A 159 5.89 -4.54 40.33
C GLY A 159 6.96 -3.68 41.01
N PRO A 160 8.13 -4.19 41.40
CA PRO A 160 9.21 -3.39 41.99
C PRO A 160 9.84 -2.36 41.03
N SER A 161 9.87 -2.68 39.74
CA SER A 161 10.64 -1.98 38.71
C SER A 161 9.75 -1.22 37.73
N TRP A 162 8.42 -1.19 37.93
CA TRP A 162 7.46 -0.67 36.95
C TRP A 162 7.78 0.77 36.53
N LYS A 163 8.14 1.65 37.47
CA LYS A 163 8.52 3.04 37.16
C LYS A 163 9.72 3.11 36.21
N HIS A 164 10.71 2.24 36.41
CA HIS A 164 11.89 2.18 35.57
C HIS A 164 11.55 1.60 34.18
N VAL A 165 10.74 0.54 34.13
CA VAL A 165 10.32 -0.08 32.86
C VAL A 165 9.45 0.85 32.03
N PHE A 166 8.47 1.54 32.64
CA PHE A 166 7.65 2.53 31.94
C PHE A 166 8.48 3.72 31.46
N PHE A 167 9.47 4.17 32.24
CA PHE A 167 10.42 5.20 31.81
C PHE A 167 11.23 4.74 30.59
N LEU A 168 11.77 3.51 30.59
CA LEU A 168 12.48 2.94 29.45
C LEU A 168 11.55 2.76 28.24
N LEU A 169 10.32 2.27 28.42
CA LEU A 169 9.33 2.11 27.37
C LEU A 169 8.93 3.45 26.74
N HIS A 170 8.75 4.50 27.53
CA HIS A 170 8.44 5.83 26.99
C HIS A 170 9.63 6.39 26.20
N ARG A 171 10.83 6.32 26.78
CA ARG A 171 12.05 6.86 26.18
C ARG A 171 12.48 6.12 24.91
N TYR A 172 12.52 4.79 24.94
CA TYR A 172 13.02 3.96 23.83
C TYR A 172 11.90 3.46 22.91
N GLY A 173 10.67 3.35 23.39
CA GLY A 173 9.53 2.90 22.58
C GLY A 173 9.19 3.88 21.47
N ILE A 174 9.25 5.20 21.74
CA ILE A 174 9.07 6.23 20.70
C ILE A 174 10.17 6.10 19.64
N ILE A 175 11.42 5.91 20.05
CA ILE A 175 12.56 5.71 19.14
C ILE A 175 12.35 4.47 18.27
N LEU A 176 11.92 3.35 18.87
CA LEU A 176 11.63 2.11 18.15
C LEU A 176 10.50 2.29 17.12
N VAL A 177 9.40 2.96 17.50
CA VAL A 177 8.28 3.25 16.59
C VAL A 177 8.74 4.10 15.41
N LEU A 178 9.56 5.13 15.66
CA LEU A 178 10.13 5.97 14.60
C LEU A 178 11.06 5.20 13.67
N LEU A 179 11.89 4.30 14.21
CA LEU A 179 12.77 3.44 13.42
C LEU A 179 11.96 2.49 12.53
N VAL A 180 10.93 1.84 13.08
CA VAL A 180 10.05 0.94 12.34
C VAL A 180 9.29 1.70 11.25
N ALA A 181 8.72 2.87 11.56
CA ALA A 181 8.03 3.72 10.60
C ALA A 181 8.96 4.18 9.46
N THR A 182 10.19 4.59 9.80
CA THR A 182 11.21 5.00 8.83
C THR A 182 11.62 3.82 7.93
N GLY A 183 11.85 2.63 8.51
CA GLY A 183 12.20 1.43 7.77
C GLY A 183 11.09 0.98 6.81
N LEU A 184 9.84 0.97 7.27
CA LEU A 184 8.65 0.71 6.43
C LEU A 184 8.54 1.70 5.27
N LEU A 185 8.80 2.97 5.55
CA LEU A 185 8.74 4.02 4.55
C LEU A 185 9.87 3.90 3.51
N ILE A 186 11.10 3.61 3.93
CA ILE A 186 12.22 3.28 3.02
C ILE A 186 11.87 2.08 2.15
N TYR A 187 11.28 1.03 2.75
CA TYR A 187 10.85 -0.16 2.01
C TYR A 187 9.79 0.15 0.95
N ILE A 188 8.79 0.96 1.29
CA ILE A 188 7.75 1.41 0.35
C ILE A 188 8.36 2.23 -0.79
N LEU A 189 9.30 3.14 -0.48
CA LEU A 189 10.00 3.95 -1.48
C LEU A 189 10.86 3.08 -2.40
N TYR A 190 11.62 2.13 -1.85
CA TYR A 190 12.42 1.17 -2.60
C TYR A 190 11.56 0.35 -3.57
N LYS A 191 10.42 -0.17 -3.09
CA LYS A 191 9.50 -0.96 -3.91
C LYS A 191 8.86 -0.14 -5.03
N LYS A 192 8.71 1.18 -4.85
CA LYS A 192 8.00 2.06 -5.80
C LYS A 192 8.92 2.74 -6.82
N LEU A 193 10.15 3.09 -6.44
CA LEU A 193 11.14 3.76 -7.31
C LEU A 193 12.04 2.75 -8.05
N GLY A 194 12.17 1.51 -7.58
CA GLY A 194 13.11 0.56 -8.15
C GLY A 194 14.57 0.83 -7.77
N LYS A 195 15.42 -0.19 -7.89
CA LYS A 195 16.76 -0.23 -7.27
C LYS A 195 17.71 0.88 -7.76
N LYS A 196 17.74 1.18 -9.07
CA LYS A 196 18.68 2.18 -9.64
C LYS A 196 18.32 3.62 -9.27
N GLU A 197 17.05 3.99 -9.44
CA GLU A 197 16.57 5.37 -9.24
C GLU A 197 16.60 5.77 -7.76
N PHE A 198 16.28 4.83 -6.85
CA PHE A 198 16.35 5.06 -5.41
C PHE A 198 17.75 5.51 -4.95
N PHE A 199 18.82 4.84 -5.39
CA PHE A 199 20.19 5.18 -4.97
C PHE A 199 20.70 6.50 -5.57
N LEU A 200 20.28 6.85 -6.79
CA LEU A 200 20.63 8.12 -7.43
C LEU A 200 19.98 9.31 -6.73
N GLU A 201 18.67 9.22 -6.46
CA GLU A 201 17.91 10.22 -5.70
C GLU A 201 18.45 10.37 -4.26
N LEU A 202 18.73 9.26 -3.59
CA LEU A 202 19.29 9.26 -2.23
C LEU A 202 20.65 9.96 -2.20
N LYS A 203 21.55 9.67 -3.15
CA LYS A 203 22.87 10.33 -3.24
C LYS A 203 22.74 11.82 -3.54
N ALA A 204 21.90 12.21 -4.49
CA ALA A 204 21.72 13.60 -4.89
C ALA A 204 21.22 14.49 -3.73
N LYS A 205 20.39 13.91 -2.86
CA LYS A 205 19.77 14.63 -1.73
C LYS A 205 20.43 14.35 -0.38
N LEU A 206 21.41 13.45 -0.32
CA LEU A 206 22.20 13.14 0.88
C LEU A 206 22.78 14.41 1.50
N LYS A 207 23.27 15.32 0.67
CA LYS A 207 23.82 16.61 1.12
C LYS A 207 22.76 17.49 1.79
N PHE A 208 21.54 17.53 1.27
CA PHE A 208 20.42 18.27 1.87
C PHE A 208 19.99 17.65 3.20
N ILE A 209 19.86 16.32 3.24
CA ILE A 209 19.51 15.57 4.46
C ILE A 209 20.57 15.81 5.55
N ILE A 210 21.86 15.72 5.21
CA ILE A 210 22.97 15.99 6.14
C ILE A 210 22.92 17.43 6.64
N THR A 211 22.71 18.41 5.74
CA THR A 211 22.64 19.83 6.12
C THR A 211 21.46 20.10 7.07
N PHE A 212 20.32 19.46 6.82
CA PHE A 212 19.13 19.61 7.65
C PHE A 212 19.31 18.93 9.03
N LEU A 213 19.92 17.74 9.08
CA LEU A 213 20.27 17.08 10.33
C LEU A 213 21.25 17.91 11.16
N LEU A 214 22.25 18.52 10.51
CA LEU A 214 23.18 19.44 11.17
C LEU A 214 22.45 20.66 11.74
N LEU A 215 21.48 21.22 11.01
CA LEU A 215 20.67 22.33 11.50
C LEU A 215 19.84 21.93 12.74
N ILE A 216 19.21 20.75 12.72
CA ILE A 216 18.50 20.20 13.88
C ILE A 216 19.47 20.06 15.07
N ILE A 217 20.67 19.52 14.87
CA ILE A 217 21.68 19.40 15.92
C ILE A 217 22.05 20.77 16.49
N ILE A 218 22.30 21.76 15.64
CA ILE A 218 22.63 23.13 16.06
C ILE A 218 21.51 23.76 16.87
N VAL A 219 20.25 23.64 16.42
CA VAL A 219 19.08 24.14 17.15
C VAL A 219 18.96 23.46 18.52
N ASN A 220 19.14 22.13 18.58
CA ASN A 220 19.13 21.40 19.85
C ASN A 220 20.25 21.86 20.78
N ILE A 221 21.47 22.09 20.28
CA ILE A 221 22.60 22.62 21.07
C ILE A 221 22.29 24.03 21.61
N LEU A 222 21.73 24.91 20.78
CA LEU A 222 21.35 26.28 21.19
C LEU A 222 20.28 26.26 22.29
N ILE A 223 19.29 25.36 22.19
CA ILE A 223 18.27 25.20 23.22
C ILE A 223 18.90 24.66 24.52
N LEU A 224 19.85 23.72 24.42
CA LEU A 224 20.58 23.16 25.56
C LEU A 224 21.40 24.23 26.31
N ILE A 225 22.04 25.15 25.57
CA ILE A 225 22.82 26.26 26.14
C ILE A 225 21.91 27.24 26.89
N ASN A 226 20.68 27.46 26.41
CA ASN A 226 19.79 28.48 26.94
C ASN A 226 18.94 28.00 28.15
N TYR A 227 18.85 26.68 28.40
CA TYR A 227 18.07 26.12 29.51
C TYR A 227 18.94 25.54 30.63
N ARG A 228 18.84 26.14 31.81
CA ARG A 228 19.60 25.77 33.02
C ARG A 228 19.17 24.45 33.68
N ASN A 229 18.01 23.89 33.33
CA ASN A 229 17.44 22.70 33.98
C ASN A 229 17.21 21.58 32.97
N ILE A 230 18.18 20.66 32.90
CA ILE A 230 18.39 19.69 31.81
C ILE A 230 17.33 18.57 31.76
N ARG A 231 16.61 18.31 32.87
CA ARG A 231 15.84 17.06 33.05
C ARG A 231 14.45 17.03 32.41
N MET A 232 13.78 18.17 32.23
CA MET A 232 12.46 18.25 31.56
C MET A 232 12.55 18.59 30.07
N LEU A 233 13.72 19.04 29.60
CA LEU A 233 13.91 19.43 28.21
C LEU A 233 14.08 18.23 27.25
N ASP A 234 14.60 17.11 27.76
CA ASP A 234 15.09 15.99 26.94
C ASP A 234 13.97 15.32 26.12
N GLU A 235 12.78 15.11 26.70
CA GLU A 235 11.70 14.38 26.02
C GLU A 235 10.96 15.24 24.98
N SER A 236 10.68 16.51 25.29
CA SER A 236 9.98 17.42 24.38
C SER A 236 10.83 17.75 23.14
N LEU A 237 12.16 17.88 23.29
CA LEU A 237 13.09 18.10 22.19
C LEU A 237 13.19 16.89 21.26
N ILE A 238 13.26 15.68 21.82
CA ILE A 238 13.33 14.45 21.04
C ILE A 238 12.04 14.23 20.25
N ILE A 239 10.88 14.43 20.90
CA ILE A 239 9.58 14.26 20.25
C ILE A 239 9.36 15.33 19.16
N SER A 240 9.67 16.59 19.44
CA SER A 240 9.54 17.66 18.43
C SER A 240 10.51 17.46 17.26
N SER A 241 11.76 17.07 17.52
CA SER A 241 12.74 16.74 16.48
C SER A 241 12.28 15.55 15.62
N ALA A 242 11.69 14.53 16.24
CA ALA A 242 11.13 13.38 15.53
C ALA A 242 9.93 13.76 14.64
N ILE A 243 9.00 14.58 15.16
CA ILE A 243 7.84 15.07 14.41
C ILE A 243 8.30 15.91 13.22
N ILE A 244 9.25 16.84 13.44
CA ILE A 244 9.81 17.68 12.38
C ILE A 244 10.52 16.83 11.33
N PHE A 245 11.29 15.82 11.73
CA PHE A 245 11.93 14.87 10.81
C PHE A 245 10.89 14.14 9.93
N VAL A 246 9.82 13.61 10.54
CA VAL A 246 8.73 12.93 9.83
C VAL A 246 8.02 13.89 8.86
N LEU A 247 7.69 15.11 9.28
CA LEU A 247 7.05 16.11 8.42
C LEU A 247 7.94 16.52 7.25
N THR A 248 9.23 16.73 7.49
CA THR A 248 10.21 17.07 6.45
C THR A 248 10.35 15.93 5.45
N LEU A 249 10.36 14.69 5.93
CA LEU A 249 10.38 13.50 5.08
C LEU A 249 9.10 13.39 4.23
N PHE A 250 7.94 13.71 4.79
CA PHE A 250 6.67 13.76 4.04
C PHE A 250 6.67 14.84 2.95
N ILE A 251 7.15 16.04 3.26
CA ILE A 251 7.27 17.15 2.29
C ILE A 251 8.27 16.77 1.19
N PHE A 252 9.41 16.17 1.56
CA PHE A 252 10.41 15.66 0.65
C PHE A 252 9.81 14.62 -0.32
N ILE A 253 9.02 13.67 0.20
CA ILE A 253 8.31 12.68 -0.62
C ILE A 253 7.31 13.35 -1.55
N LYS A 254 6.47 14.27 -1.05
CA LYS A 254 5.48 14.98 -1.86
C LYS A 254 6.12 15.74 -3.02
N TYR A 255 7.29 16.33 -2.81
CA TYR A 255 8.01 17.09 -3.83
C TYR A 255 8.76 16.19 -4.83
N ASN A 256 9.25 15.02 -4.38
CA ASN A 256 10.03 14.08 -5.21
C ASN A 256 9.20 13.02 -5.93
N ILE A 257 7.87 12.99 -5.73
CA ILE A 257 6.97 12.09 -6.47
C ILE A 257 6.70 12.58 -7.91
N LYS A 258 7.07 13.81 -8.27
CA LYS A 258 7.00 14.24 -9.68
C LYS A 258 8.13 13.61 -10.47
N ASN A 259 7.78 12.80 -11.46
CA ASN A 259 8.77 12.23 -12.38
C ASN A 259 9.49 13.37 -13.09
N LYS A 260 10.83 13.39 -13.07
CA LYS A 260 11.60 14.35 -13.86
C LYS A 260 11.49 13.96 -15.33
N THR A 261 10.58 14.63 -16.02
CA THR A 261 10.25 14.40 -17.43
C THR A 261 10.57 15.65 -18.25
N SER A 262 10.72 15.45 -19.55
CA SER A 262 10.75 16.52 -20.54
C SER A 262 9.38 17.21 -20.67
N GLU A 263 9.26 18.22 -21.55
CA GLU A 263 8.01 18.95 -21.75
C GLU A 263 7.02 18.18 -22.63
N LYS A 264 7.51 17.34 -23.54
CA LYS A 264 6.71 16.58 -24.50
C LYS A 264 7.00 15.09 -24.41
N LEU A 265 5.98 14.29 -24.66
CA LEU A 265 6.09 12.83 -24.68
C LEU A 265 5.54 12.27 -25.98
N LEU A 266 6.29 11.38 -26.61
CA LEU A 266 5.75 10.47 -27.64
C LEU A 266 5.45 9.10 -27.00
N VAL A 267 4.23 8.61 -27.18
CA VAL A 267 3.82 7.26 -26.77
C VAL A 267 3.62 6.40 -28.00
N VAL A 268 4.46 5.38 -28.15
CA VAL A 268 4.33 4.34 -29.17
C VAL A 268 3.52 3.18 -28.59
N VAL A 269 2.30 3.03 -29.08
CA VAL A 269 1.33 2.06 -28.56
C VAL A 269 1.42 0.77 -29.35
N ASP A 270 1.82 -0.31 -28.67
CA ASP A 270 1.66 -1.72 -29.10
C ASP A 270 2.11 -2.01 -30.54
N TYR A 271 3.21 -1.38 -30.99
CA TYR A 271 3.80 -1.65 -32.31
C TYR A 271 4.61 -2.97 -32.28
N GLN A 272 3.93 -4.05 -31.94
CA GLN A 272 4.49 -5.39 -31.73
C GLN A 272 4.25 -6.26 -32.96
N LYS A 273 5.11 -7.27 -33.14
CA LYS A 273 5.08 -8.19 -34.27
C LYS A 273 3.68 -8.76 -34.53
N ASP A 274 2.99 -9.23 -33.48
CA ASP A 274 1.65 -9.79 -33.63
C ASP A 274 0.59 -8.83 -34.18
N PHE A 275 0.74 -7.52 -33.96
CA PHE A 275 -0.16 -6.51 -34.53
C PHE A 275 0.26 -6.01 -35.91
N VAL A 276 1.50 -6.30 -36.33
CA VAL A 276 2.03 -5.86 -37.64
C VAL A 276 1.94 -6.98 -38.66
N ASP A 277 2.70 -8.06 -38.47
CA ASP A 277 2.83 -9.18 -39.41
C ASP A 277 2.60 -10.57 -38.79
N GLY A 278 2.15 -10.63 -37.53
CA GLY A 278 1.82 -11.86 -36.82
C GLY A 278 0.33 -12.17 -36.74
N SER A 279 -0.11 -12.73 -35.61
CA SER A 279 -1.44 -13.32 -35.44
C SER A 279 -2.62 -12.37 -35.67
N LEU A 280 -2.44 -11.08 -35.44
CA LEU A 280 -3.42 -10.00 -35.66
C LEU A 280 -2.94 -8.96 -36.69
N GLY A 281 -1.92 -9.29 -37.49
CA GLY A 281 -1.31 -8.41 -38.47
C GLY A 281 -2.26 -7.99 -39.59
N PHE A 282 -1.99 -6.82 -40.19
CA PHE A 282 -2.75 -6.28 -41.33
C PHE A 282 -1.90 -5.31 -42.16
N SER A 283 -2.21 -5.19 -43.45
CA SER A 283 -1.31 -4.56 -44.43
C SER A 283 -0.98 -3.08 -44.16
N GLU A 284 -1.88 -2.37 -43.49
CA GLU A 284 -1.74 -0.96 -43.14
C GLU A 284 -0.81 -0.76 -41.94
N ALA A 285 -0.65 -1.77 -41.08
CA ALA A 285 0.25 -1.71 -39.93
C ALA A 285 1.71 -1.59 -40.37
N GLU A 286 2.14 -2.34 -41.39
CA GLU A 286 3.50 -2.26 -41.93
C GLU A 286 3.81 -0.89 -42.55
N LYS A 287 2.81 -0.20 -43.10
CA LYS A 287 2.99 1.06 -43.84
C LYS A 287 3.32 2.25 -42.93
N ILE A 288 3.02 2.17 -41.64
CA ILE A 288 3.23 3.29 -40.70
C ILE A 288 4.59 3.23 -39.98
N GLU A 289 5.41 2.20 -40.22
CA GLU A 289 6.71 2.01 -39.53
C GLU A 289 7.61 3.24 -39.69
N ALA A 290 7.83 3.68 -40.93
CA ALA A 290 8.71 4.81 -41.23
C ALA A 290 8.20 6.12 -40.61
N VAL A 291 6.88 6.30 -40.52
CA VAL A 291 6.26 7.49 -39.91
C VAL A 291 6.53 7.49 -38.40
N ILE A 292 6.31 6.36 -37.72
CA ILE A 292 6.59 6.22 -36.29
C ILE A 292 8.09 6.39 -36.02
N GLU A 293 8.96 5.79 -36.83
CA GLU A 293 10.41 5.89 -36.67
C GLU A 293 10.89 7.35 -36.78
N ASN A 294 10.38 8.09 -37.77
CA ASN A 294 10.71 9.51 -37.94
C ASN A 294 10.27 10.36 -36.74
N LYS A 295 9.11 10.07 -36.15
CA LYS A 295 8.67 10.74 -34.92
C LYS A 295 9.58 10.42 -33.73
N ILE A 296 9.97 9.16 -33.56
CA ILE A 296 10.89 8.76 -32.50
C ILE A 296 12.20 9.54 -32.64
N LYS A 297 12.77 9.60 -33.86
CA LYS A 297 13.99 10.38 -34.14
C LYS A 297 13.82 11.86 -33.79
N ASP A 298 12.73 12.49 -34.23
CA ASP A 298 12.44 13.91 -33.96
C ASP A 298 12.33 14.21 -32.46
N TYR A 299 11.63 13.36 -31.69
CA TYR A 299 11.52 13.53 -30.23
C TYR A 299 12.88 13.37 -29.54
N LEU A 300 13.67 12.36 -29.93
CA LEU A 300 14.99 12.13 -29.36
C LEU A 300 15.98 13.27 -29.68
N GLU A 301 16.00 13.75 -30.93
CA GLU A 301 16.82 14.90 -31.35
C GLU A 301 16.49 16.18 -30.56
N LYS A 302 15.21 16.37 -30.21
CA LYS A 302 14.72 17.49 -29.38
C LYS A 302 14.84 17.24 -27.87
N ASN A 303 15.53 16.17 -27.44
CA ASN A 303 15.66 15.76 -26.05
C ASN A 303 14.31 15.61 -25.31
N GLN A 304 13.29 15.12 -26.02
CA GLN A 304 11.99 14.79 -25.47
C GLN A 304 11.91 13.30 -25.14
N ASP A 305 11.05 12.93 -24.19
CA ASP A 305 10.92 11.54 -23.78
C ASP A 305 10.09 10.75 -24.81
N ILE A 306 10.45 9.48 -24.98
CA ILE A 306 9.64 8.49 -25.69
C ILE A 306 9.28 7.35 -24.72
N ILE A 307 8.07 6.80 -24.84
CA ILE A 307 7.58 5.68 -24.04
C ILE A 307 6.89 4.68 -24.95
N PHE A 308 6.98 3.40 -24.60
CA PHE A 308 6.28 2.31 -25.28
C PHE A 308 5.21 1.72 -24.37
N THR A 309 4.08 1.32 -24.95
CA THR A 309 3.22 0.29 -24.35
C THR A 309 3.36 -0.99 -25.13
N LEU A 310 3.29 -2.12 -24.40
CA LEU A 310 3.28 -3.45 -24.97
C LEU A 310 2.06 -4.17 -24.43
N ASP A 311 1.18 -4.60 -25.32
CA ASP A 311 0.16 -5.57 -24.97
C ASP A 311 0.85 -6.87 -24.58
N THR A 312 0.43 -7.45 -23.47
CA THR A 312 1.15 -8.57 -22.85
C THR A 312 0.15 -9.52 -22.21
N HIS A 313 0.09 -10.73 -22.74
CA HIS A 313 -0.82 -11.77 -22.27
C HIS A 313 -0.07 -12.96 -21.67
N LYS A 314 -0.80 -13.69 -20.81
CA LYS A 314 -0.34 -14.89 -20.08
C LYS A 314 -1.13 -16.11 -20.55
N GLU A 315 -0.86 -17.25 -19.93
CA GLU A 315 -1.50 -18.54 -20.25
C GLU A 315 -3.04 -18.52 -20.06
N ASP A 316 -3.55 -17.67 -19.17
CA ASP A 316 -4.99 -17.54 -18.86
C ASP A 316 -5.74 -16.62 -19.83
N TYR A 317 -5.13 -16.19 -20.95
CA TYR A 317 -5.73 -15.23 -21.89
C TYR A 317 -7.17 -15.57 -22.29
N PHE A 318 -7.46 -16.82 -22.63
CA PHE A 318 -8.81 -17.26 -23.03
C PHE A 318 -9.85 -17.20 -21.90
N GLU A 319 -9.43 -17.14 -20.64
CA GLU A 319 -10.33 -16.99 -19.49
C GLU A 319 -10.74 -15.53 -19.28
N THR A 320 -9.95 -14.58 -19.80
CA THR A 320 -10.19 -13.15 -19.69
C THR A 320 -11.41 -12.71 -20.49
N ARG A 321 -11.92 -11.50 -20.22
CA ARG A 321 -13.00 -10.90 -21.01
C ARG A 321 -12.57 -10.72 -22.47
N GLU A 322 -11.33 -10.30 -22.69
CA GLU A 322 -10.79 -10.03 -24.02
C GLU A 322 -10.64 -11.31 -24.83
N GLY A 323 -9.98 -12.35 -24.29
CA GLY A 323 -9.81 -13.63 -24.98
C GLY A 323 -11.10 -14.34 -25.33
N LYS A 324 -12.19 -14.09 -24.59
CA LYS A 324 -13.54 -14.58 -24.96
C LYS A 324 -14.14 -13.88 -26.18
N HIS A 325 -13.76 -12.63 -26.44
CA HIS A 325 -14.27 -11.84 -27.58
C HIS A 325 -13.30 -11.82 -28.77
N ILE A 326 -11.99 -11.94 -28.51
CA ILE A 326 -10.91 -12.03 -29.50
C ILE A 326 -10.18 -13.36 -29.24
N PRO A 327 -10.73 -14.50 -29.72
CA PRO A 327 -10.21 -15.84 -29.42
C PRO A 327 -8.99 -16.19 -30.29
N VAL A 328 -8.02 -15.28 -30.36
CA VAL A 328 -6.75 -15.43 -31.08
C VAL A 328 -5.64 -15.19 -30.08
N GLU A 329 -4.73 -16.15 -29.90
CA GLU A 329 -3.54 -15.95 -29.08
C GLU A 329 -2.61 -14.96 -29.75
N HIS A 330 -2.19 -13.95 -29.01
CA HIS A 330 -1.28 -12.91 -29.48
C HIS A 330 -0.53 -12.32 -28.28
N CYS A 331 0.58 -11.62 -28.56
CA CYS A 331 1.36 -10.85 -27.60
C CYS A 331 1.68 -11.59 -26.30
N LYS A 332 1.92 -12.90 -26.39
CA LYS A 332 2.31 -13.73 -25.25
C LYS A 332 3.70 -13.33 -24.79
N LYS A 333 3.86 -13.06 -23.49
CA LYS A 333 5.14 -12.64 -22.94
C LYS A 333 6.26 -13.62 -23.32
N ASP A 334 7.43 -13.07 -23.65
CA ASP A 334 8.64 -13.80 -24.04
C ASP A 334 8.54 -14.58 -25.37
N THR A 335 7.52 -14.32 -26.20
CA THR A 335 7.42 -14.86 -27.57
C THR A 335 7.90 -13.87 -28.62
N GLU A 336 8.16 -14.35 -29.85
CA GLU A 336 8.51 -13.47 -30.97
C GLU A 336 7.38 -12.48 -31.30
N GLY A 337 6.12 -12.92 -31.21
CA GLY A 337 4.94 -12.10 -31.44
C GLY A 337 4.81 -10.89 -30.50
N HIS A 338 5.36 -10.99 -29.30
CA HIS A 338 5.36 -9.92 -28.28
C HIS A 338 6.41 -8.84 -28.52
N GLN A 339 7.44 -9.10 -29.33
CA GLN A 339 8.53 -8.13 -29.54
C GLN A 339 8.06 -6.92 -30.34
N VAL A 340 8.67 -5.76 -30.11
CA VAL A 340 8.47 -4.58 -30.96
C VAL A 340 8.94 -4.89 -32.37
N HIS A 341 8.12 -4.55 -33.37
CA HIS A 341 8.37 -4.90 -34.76
C HIS A 341 9.43 -3.99 -35.41
N GLY A 342 10.17 -4.57 -36.35
CA GLY A 342 11.01 -3.83 -37.31
C GLY A 342 12.13 -3.00 -36.69
N HIS A 343 12.46 -1.90 -37.37
CA HIS A 343 13.50 -0.95 -37.00
C HIS A 343 13.18 -0.20 -35.72
N ILE A 344 11.92 -0.14 -35.31
CA ILE A 344 11.50 0.57 -34.10
C ILE A 344 12.06 -0.10 -32.82
N ASN A 345 12.29 -1.42 -32.86
CA ASN A 345 12.82 -2.18 -31.73
C ASN A 345 14.16 -1.65 -31.19
N GLN A 346 15.00 -1.07 -32.06
CA GLN A 346 16.31 -0.53 -31.67
C GLN A 346 16.22 0.67 -30.70
N TYR A 347 15.06 1.32 -30.61
CA TYR A 347 14.83 2.50 -29.76
C TYR A 347 14.35 2.15 -28.35
N LEU A 348 14.07 0.87 -28.06
CA LEU A 348 13.61 0.44 -26.72
C LEU A 348 14.60 0.81 -25.61
N ASN A 349 15.90 0.80 -25.90
CA ASN A 349 16.95 1.16 -24.94
C ASN A 349 17.00 2.67 -24.63
N GLN A 350 16.44 3.51 -25.51
CA GLN A 350 16.33 4.96 -25.37
C GLN A 350 14.98 5.37 -24.78
N ALA A 351 14.02 4.46 -24.72
CA ALA A 351 12.73 4.70 -24.10
C ALA A 351 12.89 5.04 -22.61
N LYS A 352 12.20 6.10 -22.19
CA LYS A 352 12.13 6.49 -20.78
C LYS A 352 11.54 5.37 -19.94
N ARG A 353 10.55 4.67 -20.49
CA ARG A 353 9.86 3.53 -19.87
C ARG A 353 9.12 2.70 -20.90
N ILE A 354 8.93 1.43 -20.57
CA ILE A 354 8.07 0.49 -21.30
C ILE A 354 6.98 0.02 -20.32
N PHE A 355 5.72 0.09 -20.74
CA PHE A 355 4.57 -0.36 -19.97
C PHE A 355 3.96 -1.60 -20.60
N GLU A 356 4.19 -2.76 -19.99
CA GLU A 356 3.42 -3.97 -20.28
C GLU A 356 2.01 -3.82 -19.70
N LYS A 357 0.98 -4.13 -20.50
CA LYS A 357 -0.44 -4.05 -20.10
C LYS A 357 -1.18 -5.33 -20.52
N GLU A 358 -2.16 -5.73 -19.71
CA GLU A 358 -3.01 -6.92 -19.95
C GLU A 358 -4.39 -6.54 -20.52
N SER A 359 -4.56 -5.29 -20.96
CA SER A 359 -5.81 -4.75 -21.50
C SER A 359 -5.52 -3.65 -22.51
N PHE A 360 -6.50 -3.25 -23.32
CA PHE A 360 -6.34 -2.21 -24.36
C PHE A 360 -5.65 -0.92 -23.89
N GLY A 361 -6.04 -0.34 -22.75
CA GLY A 361 -5.43 0.88 -22.20
C GLY A 361 -4.51 0.60 -21.00
N SER A 362 -3.42 1.36 -20.86
CA SER A 362 -2.51 1.26 -19.73
C SER A 362 -2.88 2.27 -18.62
N ILE A 363 -3.47 1.77 -17.53
CA ILE A 363 -3.72 2.56 -16.33
C ILE A 363 -2.42 3.08 -15.73
N ASP A 364 -1.35 2.28 -15.80
CA ASP A 364 -0.05 2.66 -15.23
C ASP A 364 0.63 3.76 -16.04
N LEU A 365 0.48 3.77 -17.37
CA LEU A 365 0.88 4.89 -18.22
C LEU A 365 0.12 6.17 -17.83
N ALA A 366 -1.22 6.12 -17.74
CA ALA A 366 -2.02 7.29 -17.39
C ALA A 366 -1.68 7.85 -15.99
N LYS A 367 -1.43 6.96 -15.01
CA LYS A 367 -0.94 7.33 -13.67
C LYS A 367 0.48 7.90 -13.68
N TYR A 368 1.32 7.48 -14.63
CA TYR A 368 2.66 8.03 -14.80
C TYR A 368 2.61 9.44 -15.37
N ILE A 369 1.83 9.64 -16.44
CA ILE A 369 1.63 10.95 -17.11
C ILE A 369 1.01 11.96 -16.14
N SER A 370 -0.03 11.60 -15.38
CA SER A 370 -0.66 12.48 -14.38
C SER A 370 0.27 12.98 -13.25
N LYS A 371 1.43 12.35 -13.08
CA LYS A 371 2.46 12.74 -12.08
C LYS A 371 3.72 13.33 -12.72
N SER A 372 3.69 13.56 -14.03
CA SER A 372 4.81 14.09 -14.80
C SER A 372 4.80 15.61 -14.87
N GLN A 373 5.74 16.16 -15.65
CA GLN A 373 5.79 17.58 -16.05
C GLN A 373 5.43 17.78 -17.53
N TYR A 374 4.93 16.74 -18.21
CA TYR A 374 4.55 16.83 -19.62
C TYR A 374 3.44 17.88 -19.79
N LYS A 375 3.63 18.77 -20.76
CA LYS A 375 2.62 19.72 -21.24
C LYS A 375 1.85 19.14 -22.41
N GLU A 376 2.48 18.23 -23.17
CA GLU A 376 1.94 17.65 -24.40
C GLU A 376 2.28 16.16 -24.48
N VAL A 377 1.31 15.34 -24.88
CA VAL A 377 1.49 13.90 -25.16
C VAL A 377 0.96 13.59 -26.54
N GLU A 378 1.81 13.02 -27.38
CA GLU A 378 1.47 12.53 -28.71
C GLU A 378 1.38 11.01 -28.70
N PHE A 379 0.29 10.46 -29.23
CA PHE A 379 0.08 9.03 -29.37
C PHE A 379 0.23 8.59 -30.83
N CYS A 380 0.97 7.50 -31.04
CA CYS A 380 1.08 6.78 -32.32
C CYS A 380 1.06 5.26 -32.08
N GLY A 381 0.96 4.46 -33.14
CA GLY A 381 0.98 3.00 -33.06
C GLY A 381 -0.37 2.35 -33.34
N LEU A 382 -0.62 1.19 -32.71
CA LEU A 382 -1.67 0.25 -33.09
C LEU A 382 -2.51 -0.19 -31.88
N VAL A 383 -3.75 -0.65 -32.06
CA VAL A 383 -4.65 -0.34 -33.19
C VAL A 383 -5.36 0.99 -32.89
N SER A 384 -5.53 1.84 -33.90
CA SER A 384 -5.95 3.25 -33.77
C SER A 384 -7.23 3.45 -32.95
N ASN A 385 -8.26 2.62 -33.16
CA ASN A 385 -9.56 2.73 -32.51
C ASN A 385 -9.72 1.88 -31.22
N ILE A 386 -8.69 1.14 -30.81
CA ILE A 386 -8.73 0.27 -29.64
C ILE A 386 -7.68 0.72 -28.62
N CYS A 387 -6.43 0.30 -28.76
CA CYS A 387 -5.38 0.57 -27.78
C CYS A 387 -4.98 2.05 -27.78
N VAL A 388 -4.83 2.67 -28.95
CA VAL A 388 -4.49 4.09 -29.05
C VAL A 388 -5.60 4.94 -28.43
N LEU A 389 -6.86 4.75 -28.87
CA LEU A 389 -8.01 5.45 -28.31
C LEU A 389 -8.18 5.21 -26.80
N SER A 390 -8.00 3.97 -26.32
CA SER A 390 -8.11 3.65 -24.89
C SER A 390 -7.05 4.36 -24.05
N ASN A 391 -5.81 4.43 -24.52
CA ASN A 391 -4.74 5.16 -23.82
C ASN A 391 -4.97 6.68 -23.82
N ILE A 392 -5.52 7.23 -24.90
CA ILE A 392 -5.92 8.64 -24.98
C ILE A 392 -7.00 8.96 -23.94
N VAL A 393 -8.09 8.18 -23.93
CA VAL A 393 -9.21 8.40 -23.00
C VAL A 393 -8.75 8.28 -21.54
N LEU A 394 -7.92 7.28 -21.22
CA LEU A 394 -7.35 7.15 -19.88
C LEU A 394 -6.44 8.34 -19.53
N THR A 395 -5.58 8.78 -20.45
CA THR A 395 -4.67 9.90 -20.20
C THR A 395 -5.44 11.18 -19.93
N GLN A 396 -6.45 11.48 -20.74
CA GLN A 396 -7.34 12.63 -20.55
C GLN A 396 -8.09 12.55 -19.21
N SER A 397 -8.57 11.36 -18.85
CA SER A 397 -9.30 11.14 -17.59
C SER A 397 -8.41 11.34 -16.35
N TYR A 398 -7.12 11.03 -16.45
CA TYR A 398 -6.16 11.16 -15.34
C TYR A 398 -5.47 12.53 -15.30
N HIS A 399 -5.41 13.25 -16.42
CA HIS A 399 -4.74 14.55 -16.54
C HIS A 399 -5.56 15.55 -17.37
N LYS A 400 -6.49 16.24 -16.72
CA LYS A 400 -7.47 17.13 -17.37
C LYS A 400 -6.90 18.30 -18.20
N ASP A 401 -5.71 18.78 -17.88
CA ASP A 401 -5.12 19.99 -18.49
C ASP A 401 -4.00 19.68 -19.49
N ILE A 402 -3.78 18.42 -19.87
CA ILE A 402 -2.70 18.04 -20.79
C ILE A 402 -3.14 18.18 -22.25
N GLU A 403 -2.27 18.71 -23.10
CA GLU A 403 -2.51 18.72 -24.55
C GLU A 403 -2.28 17.30 -25.09
N ILE A 404 -3.28 16.71 -25.74
CA ILE A 404 -3.16 15.40 -26.37
C ILE A 404 -3.16 15.56 -27.89
N ARG A 405 -2.18 14.94 -28.55
CA ARG A 405 -2.01 14.96 -30.00
C ARG A 405 -2.04 13.54 -30.57
N VAL A 406 -2.56 13.41 -31.78
CA VAL A 406 -2.50 12.17 -32.56
C VAL A 406 -2.20 12.54 -34.00
N ASP A 407 -1.21 11.87 -34.57
CA ASP A 407 -0.98 11.88 -36.01
C ASP A 407 -1.67 10.66 -36.63
N LEU A 408 -2.66 10.92 -37.49
CA LEU A 408 -3.43 9.86 -38.12
C LEU A 408 -2.60 9.04 -39.11
N GLU A 409 -1.51 9.60 -39.66
CA GLU A 409 -0.57 8.86 -40.52
C GLU A 409 0.35 7.93 -39.71
N ALA A 410 0.45 8.15 -38.40
CA ALA A 410 1.23 7.32 -37.48
C ALA A 410 0.37 6.31 -36.69
N THR A 411 -0.87 6.08 -37.11
CA THR A 411 -1.77 5.08 -36.52
C THR A 411 -2.51 4.31 -37.60
N ALA A 412 -2.89 3.07 -37.34
CA ALA A 412 -3.63 2.27 -38.31
C ALA A 412 -4.68 1.36 -37.67
N SER A 413 -5.66 0.96 -38.47
CA SER A 413 -6.70 -0.02 -38.17
C SER A 413 -6.87 -0.93 -39.37
N ASN A 414 -7.37 -2.14 -39.14
CA ASN A 414 -7.63 -3.14 -40.17
C ASN A 414 -8.82 -2.80 -41.08
N LYS A 415 -9.49 -1.67 -40.84
CA LYS A 415 -10.62 -1.17 -41.64
C LYS A 415 -10.47 0.32 -41.91
N GLU A 416 -10.47 0.70 -43.18
CA GLU A 416 -10.34 2.10 -43.61
C GLU A 416 -11.45 3.00 -43.03
N LEU A 417 -12.69 2.52 -42.99
CA LEU A 417 -13.83 3.25 -42.42
C LEU A 417 -13.60 3.62 -40.94
N VAL A 418 -12.88 2.76 -40.20
CA VAL A 418 -12.59 2.97 -38.79
C VAL A 418 -11.59 4.10 -38.60
N ASN A 419 -10.57 4.21 -39.45
CA ASN A 419 -9.64 5.34 -39.43
C ASN A 419 -10.36 6.67 -39.74
N LYS A 420 -11.30 6.65 -40.70
CA LYS A 420 -12.07 7.85 -41.04
C LYS A 420 -12.97 8.32 -39.89
N THR A 421 -13.66 7.40 -39.22
CA THR A 421 -14.54 7.72 -38.08
C THR A 421 -13.78 8.06 -36.81
N LEU A 422 -12.58 7.50 -36.61
CA LEU A 422 -11.74 7.82 -35.45
C LEU A 422 -11.42 9.32 -35.37
N LYS A 423 -11.18 9.97 -36.51
CA LYS A 423 -10.94 11.42 -36.59
C LYS A 423 -12.04 12.23 -35.88
N GLU A 424 -13.30 11.89 -36.15
CA GLU A 424 -14.46 12.59 -35.59
C GLU A 424 -14.54 12.38 -34.07
N TYR A 425 -14.29 11.16 -33.58
CA TYR A 425 -14.26 10.87 -32.14
C TYR A 425 -13.12 11.58 -31.41
N LEU A 426 -11.92 11.61 -31.99
CA LEU A 426 -10.77 12.31 -31.41
C LEU A 426 -11.04 13.82 -31.32
N GLN A 427 -11.62 14.42 -32.35
CA GLN A 427 -12.03 15.83 -32.32
C GLN A 427 -13.09 16.10 -31.25
N ALA A 428 -14.07 15.21 -31.10
CA ALA A 428 -15.09 15.32 -30.06
C ALA A 428 -14.50 15.23 -28.63
N LEU A 429 -13.39 14.50 -28.47
CA LEU A 429 -12.63 14.43 -27.21
C LEU A 429 -11.69 15.63 -27.01
N GLY A 430 -11.58 16.55 -27.96
CA GLY A 430 -10.67 17.69 -27.90
C GLY A 430 -9.20 17.32 -28.17
N VAL A 431 -8.95 16.18 -28.80
CA VAL A 431 -7.61 15.74 -29.20
C VAL A 431 -7.19 16.50 -30.46
N LYS A 432 -5.96 17.03 -30.46
CA LYS A 432 -5.41 17.75 -31.60
C LYS A 432 -4.85 16.78 -32.64
N ILE A 433 -5.45 16.79 -33.81
CA ILE A 433 -5.07 15.93 -34.94
C ILE A 433 -4.00 16.65 -35.77
N LEU A 434 -2.97 15.90 -36.15
CA LEU A 434 -1.86 16.38 -36.99
C LEU A 434 -2.07 16.10 -38.47
#